data_AF-A0A413NIS3-F1
#
_entry.id   AF-A0A413NIS3-F1
#
_cell.length_a   1.000
_cell.length_b   1.000
_cell.length_c   1.000
_cell.angle_alpha   90.00
_cell.angle_beta   90.00
_cell.angle_gamma   90.00
#
_symmetry.space_group_name_H-M   'P 1'
#
loop_
_entity.id
_entity.type
_entity.pdbx_description
1 polymer ?
#
loop_
_entity_poly.entity_id
_entity_poly.type
_entity_poly.pdbx_seq_one_letter_code
_entity_poly.pdbx_strand_id
1 'polypeptide(L)'
;MQKVFRVVYMMLICQTFISFSLLAQKKDFVLVEAESFNEKGGWVLDQQFMDQMGSPFLLAHGIGKPVQDASTEVMIPKKGTWHVYARTWNWCSPWKMKEAPGRFKIAVNGAVLDNELGMGTQWDWEYAGSVEIKNKSNSVALKDLTGFEGRCDAILFTKDKNVVIPNRKEDLSAFRKQLLNIPAKPEDGGYYDLVVVGAGTAGLSAAIKGAREGLKVALINNRPVPGGNNSTEIRVVASGEMNVKPYTALGNVIREIRNVYSKEDQVIEMIQAEKMLSYFPNMHVFAASKVGKQIKSVTAKHIENGKEVEFFSPLFVDCSGDGNLGYLAGAEYRVGREMRQETRETLAPDRPDNIVLGATISWKSKVMPAEVSFPRCEWAIQFNDESCEKVISGSNWWESGFRYDQVNDAEYIRDYLFRAIYGNWAFLKNDSKFKKEYANRELDMMTYIVGKRESRRLVGDVFFVQQDIEKEYVRYDDAVVIGTYSIDQHFPTPKIHSFSRERNLFQQ
;
A
#
# COMPACT_ATOMS: atom_id res chain seq x y z
N MET A 1 20.04 -44.78 -22.95
CA MET A 1 18.74 -44.59 -22.26
C MET A 1 18.75 -44.89 -20.77
N GLN A 2 19.60 -45.78 -20.22
CA GLN A 2 19.60 -46.11 -18.78
C GLN A 2 20.19 -45.04 -17.83
N LYS A 3 21.05 -44.11 -18.30
CA LYS A 3 21.62 -43.05 -17.45
C LYS A 3 20.68 -41.86 -17.19
N VAL A 4 19.71 -41.61 -18.08
CA VAL A 4 18.75 -40.49 -17.95
C VAL A 4 17.63 -40.82 -16.95
N PHE A 5 17.23 -42.09 -16.86
CA PHE A 5 16.21 -42.53 -15.90
C PHE A 5 16.65 -42.42 -14.43
N ARG A 6 17.95 -42.56 -14.12
CA ARG A 6 18.46 -42.46 -12.75
C ARG A 6 18.43 -41.05 -12.19
N VAL A 7 18.60 -40.02 -13.04
CA VAL A 7 18.58 -38.61 -12.63
C VAL A 7 17.15 -38.13 -12.37
N VAL A 8 16.19 -38.56 -13.19
CA VAL A 8 14.77 -38.23 -13.01
C VAL A 8 14.19 -38.89 -11.75
N TYR A 9 14.58 -40.14 -11.45
CA TYR A 9 14.16 -40.82 -10.23
C TYR A 9 14.75 -40.20 -8.96
N MET A 10 15.99 -39.68 -9.00
CA MET A 10 16.62 -38.99 -7.87
C MET A 10 16.01 -37.60 -7.62
N MET A 11 15.60 -36.87 -8.67
CA MET A 11 14.89 -35.59 -8.53
C MET A 11 13.47 -35.76 -7.98
N LEU A 12 12.73 -36.80 -8.41
CA LEU A 12 11.41 -37.12 -7.85
C LEU A 12 11.49 -37.55 -6.38
N ILE A 13 12.51 -38.34 -5.99
CA ILE A 13 12.73 -38.72 -4.59
C ILE A 13 13.15 -37.51 -3.74
N CYS A 14 13.96 -36.58 -4.25
CA CYS A 14 14.29 -35.34 -3.53
C CYS A 14 13.07 -34.42 -3.34
N GLN A 15 12.20 -34.28 -4.34
CA GLN A 15 10.96 -33.50 -4.21
C GLN A 15 9.97 -34.16 -3.25
N THR A 16 9.85 -35.48 -3.24
CA THR A 16 8.98 -36.18 -2.29
C THR A 16 9.54 -36.21 -0.86
N PHE A 17 10.86 -36.23 -0.66
CA PHE A 17 11.48 -36.12 0.68
C PHE A 17 11.39 -34.71 1.27
N ILE A 18 11.49 -33.65 0.45
CA ILE A 18 11.24 -32.26 0.90
C ILE A 18 9.76 -32.08 1.27
N SER A 19 8.86 -32.72 0.53
CA SER A 19 7.42 -32.70 0.83
C SER A 19 7.09 -33.44 2.13
N PHE A 20 7.72 -34.59 2.39
CA PHE A 20 7.47 -35.38 3.60
C PHE A 20 8.11 -34.80 4.88
N SER A 21 9.26 -34.12 4.79
CA SER A 21 9.88 -33.46 5.95
C SER A 21 9.08 -32.24 6.43
N LEU A 22 8.48 -31.48 5.51
CA LEU A 22 7.58 -30.36 5.82
C LEU A 22 6.25 -30.82 6.44
N LEU A 23 5.73 -31.99 6.05
CA LEU A 23 4.51 -32.56 6.62
C LEU A 23 4.67 -33.02 8.08
N ALA A 24 5.88 -33.41 8.49
CA ALA A 24 6.20 -33.73 9.89
C ALA A 24 6.39 -32.46 10.77
N GLN A 25 6.66 -31.30 10.16
CA GLN A 25 7.01 -30.05 10.83
C GLN A 25 5.80 -29.23 11.35
N LYS A 26 4.57 -29.68 11.08
CA LYS A 26 3.35 -28.98 11.53
C LYS A 26 3.22 -28.85 13.06
N LYS A 27 4.03 -29.60 13.83
CA LYS A 27 3.88 -29.70 15.29
C LYS A 27 4.74 -28.71 16.09
N ASP A 28 5.66 -27.98 15.47
CA ASP A 28 6.62 -27.12 16.18
C ASP A 28 6.74 -25.70 15.59
N PHE A 29 5.78 -25.28 14.75
CA PHE A 29 5.63 -23.90 14.31
C PHE A 29 4.27 -23.34 14.68
N VAL A 30 4.23 -22.06 15.09
CA VAL A 30 3.01 -21.26 15.16
C VAL A 30 3.30 -19.93 14.48
N LEU A 31 2.66 -19.69 13.34
CA LEU A 31 2.72 -18.43 12.62
C LEU A 31 1.53 -17.56 13.04
N VAL A 32 1.81 -16.29 13.33
CA VAL A 32 0.82 -15.27 13.67
C VAL A 32 1.04 -14.12 12.70
N GLU A 33 0.08 -13.90 11.81
CA GLU A 33 0.12 -12.75 10.89
C GLU A 33 -0.24 -11.49 11.68
N ALA A 34 0.50 -10.40 11.51
CA ALA A 34 0.28 -9.20 12.32
C ALA A 34 -1.08 -8.54 12.00
N GLU A 35 -1.56 -8.69 10.76
CA GLU A 35 -2.92 -8.30 10.37
C GLU A 35 -4.02 -9.01 11.18
N SER A 36 -3.76 -10.17 11.78
CA SER A 36 -4.74 -10.93 12.56
C SER A 36 -4.77 -10.56 14.05
N PHE A 37 -4.06 -9.50 14.46
CA PHE A 37 -4.11 -9.03 15.84
C PHE A 37 -5.50 -8.47 16.19
N ASN A 38 -6.08 -8.94 17.30
CA ASN A 38 -7.41 -8.52 17.74
C ASN A 38 -7.44 -7.04 18.15
N GLU A 39 -6.41 -6.60 18.88
CA GLU A 39 -6.26 -5.21 19.31
C GLU A 39 -5.05 -4.61 18.59
N LYS A 40 -5.28 -3.58 17.78
CA LYS A 40 -4.19 -2.90 17.07
C LYS A 40 -3.52 -1.81 17.93
N GLY A 41 -4.14 -1.41 19.04
CA GLY A 41 -3.66 -0.30 19.85
C GLY A 41 -3.59 0.97 19.02
N GLY A 42 -2.39 1.52 18.82
CA GLY A 42 -2.16 2.61 17.87
C GLY A 42 -1.40 2.20 16.60
N TRP A 43 -1.17 0.90 16.39
CA TRP A 43 -0.66 0.39 15.12
C TRP A 43 -1.76 0.43 14.06
N VAL A 44 -1.37 0.68 12.82
CA VAL A 44 -2.28 0.69 11.66
C VAL A 44 -1.92 -0.45 10.71
N LEU A 45 -2.89 -0.93 9.94
CA LEU A 45 -2.70 -2.01 8.98
C LEU A 45 -2.38 -1.43 7.61
N ASP A 46 -1.21 -1.78 7.07
CA ASP A 46 -0.78 -1.36 5.75
C ASP A 46 -0.71 -2.54 4.79
N GLN A 47 -1.52 -2.48 3.73
CA GLN A 47 -1.61 -3.46 2.67
C GLN A 47 -1.07 -2.95 1.33
N GLN A 48 -0.59 -1.70 1.26
CA GLN A 48 -0.33 -1.03 -0.01
C GLN A 48 0.79 -1.67 -0.84
N PHE A 49 1.71 -2.40 -0.19
CA PHE A 49 2.87 -3.03 -0.83
C PHE A 49 2.81 -4.56 -0.81
N MET A 50 1.63 -5.14 -0.56
CA MET A 50 1.51 -6.59 -0.43
C MET A 50 1.85 -7.36 -1.72
N ASP A 51 1.80 -6.70 -2.89
CA ASP A 51 2.25 -7.31 -4.14
C ASP A 51 3.78 -7.46 -4.18
N GLN A 52 4.54 -6.59 -3.54
CA GLN A 52 5.99 -6.69 -3.41
C GLN A 52 6.36 -7.59 -2.22
N MET A 53 5.70 -7.39 -1.09
CA MET A 53 6.04 -8.04 0.18
C MET A 53 5.46 -9.44 0.36
N GLY A 54 4.33 -9.73 -0.28
CA GLY A 54 3.56 -10.98 -0.14
C GLY A 54 2.45 -10.96 0.92
N SER A 55 2.34 -9.89 1.72
CA SER A 55 1.39 -9.73 2.83
C SER A 55 1.25 -8.26 3.22
N PRO A 56 0.14 -7.89 3.89
CA PRO A 56 0.08 -6.64 4.65
C PRO A 56 0.93 -6.73 5.92
N PHE A 57 1.07 -5.62 6.65
CA PHE A 57 1.82 -5.57 7.90
C PHE A 57 1.27 -4.50 8.83
N LEU A 58 1.60 -4.60 10.11
CA LEU A 58 1.33 -3.54 11.08
C LEU A 58 2.43 -2.49 11.09
N LEU A 59 1.99 -1.23 11.13
CA LEU A 59 2.81 -0.03 11.11
C LEU A 59 2.56 0.82 12.38
N ALA A 60 3.61 1.12 13.14
CA ALA A 60 3.55 1.99 14.31
C ALA A 60 3.59 3.47 13.89
N HIS A 61 2.46 4.00 13.43
CA HIS A 61 2.32 5.35 12.89
C HIS A 61 2.14 6.41 13.99
N GLY A 62 3.14 6.54 14.86
CA GLY A 62 3.06 7.33 16.10
C GLY A 62 3.39 8.82 15.97
N ILE A 63 3.86 9.26 14.80
CA ILE A 63 4.17 10.67 14.52
C ILE A 63 5.14 11.24 15.58
N GLY A 64 6.18 10.48 15.91
CA GLY A 64 7.21 10.85 16.89
C GLY A 64 6.86 10.60 18.35
N LYS A 65 5.77 9.86 18.62
CA LYS A 65 5.44 9.32 19.94
C LYS A 65 5.13 7.83 19.84
N PRO A 66 5.68 6.97 20.71
CA PRO A 66 5.34 5.56 20.70
C PRO A 66 3.83 5.32 20.76
N VAL A 67 3.33 4.44 19.90
CA VAL A 67 1.90 4.08 19.87
C VAL A 67 1.55 3.08 20.97
N GLN A 68 0.26 2.97 21.29
CA GLN A 68 -0.22 1.91 22.19
C GLN A 68 0.04 0.53 21.58
N ASP A 69 0.37 -0.43 22.45
CA ASP A 69 0.71 -1.79 22.06
C ASP A 69 -0.41 -2.44 21.23
N ALA A 70 -0.05 -3.08 20.12
CA ALA A 70 -0.93 -4.05 19.47
C ALA A 70 -0.85 -5.38 20.24
N SER A 71 -1.96 -6.09 20.42
CA SER A 71 -1.96 -7.38 21.10
C SER A 71 -2.97 -8.40 20.54
N THR A 72 -2.69 -9.67 20.79
CA THR A 72 -3.56 -10.80 20.44
C THR A 72 -3.29 -12.01 21.34
N GLU A 73 -4.19 -12.99 21.31
CA GLU A 73 -4.01 -14.28 21.97
C GLU A 73 -3.56 -15.33 20.95
N VAL A 74 -2.54 -16.09 21.31
CA VAL A 74 -1.92 -17.09 20.43
C VAL A 74 -1.99 -18.47 21.07
N MET A 75 -2.51 -19.43 20.31
CA MET A 75 -2.61 -20.82 20.73
C MET A 75 -1.32 -21.58 20.38
N ILE A 76 -0.50 -21.84 21.39
CA ILE A 76 0.75 -22.59 21.27
C ILE A 76 0.55 -24.00 21.86
N PRO A 77 0.59 -25.07 21.04
CA PRO A 77 0.07 -26.37 21.44
C PRO A 77 0.94 -27.14 22.45
N LYS A 78 2.25 -26.83 22.51
CA LYS A 78 3.22 -27.54 23.36
C LYS A 78 3.85 -26.60 24.39
N LYS A 79 4.02 -27.11 25.60
CA LYS A 79 4.79 -26.44 26.67
C LYS A 79 6.29 -26.47 26.38
N GLY A 80 7.07 -25.75 27.17
CA GLY A 80 8.53 -25.69 27.09
C GLY A 80 9.02 -24.41 26.42
N THR A 81 10.33 -24.32 26.21
CA THR A 81 10.95 -23.14 25.58
C THR A 81 10.60 -23.06 24.09
N TRP A 82 10.24 -21.87 23.63
CA TRP A 82 10.01 -21.51 22.24
C TRP A 82 10.87 -20.31 21.86
N HIS A 83 11.29 -20.27 20.61
CA HIS A 83 12.04 -19.20 19.98
C HIS A 83 11.10 -18.36 19.11
N VAL A 84 11.24 -17.05 19.18
CA VAL A 84 10.32 -16.09 18.56
C VAL A 84 11.07 -15.25 17.55
N TYR A 85 10.53 -15.15 16.35
CA TYR A 85 11.02 -14.31 15.27
C TYR A 85 9.93 -13.36 14.82
N ALA A 86 10.32 -12.18 14.34
CA ALA A 86 9.42 -11.25 13.67
C ALA A 86 9.95 -10.97 12.26
N ARG A 87 9.07 -10.99 11.25
CA ARG A 87 9.42 -10.50 9.92
C ARG A 87 9.28 -8.98 9.91
N THR A 88 10.39 -8.28 9.73
CA THR A 88 10.51 -6.83 9.86
C THR A 88 11.79 -6.32 9.19
N TRP A 89 11.99 -5.00 9.19
CA TRP A 89 13.23 -4.34 8.83
C TRP A 89 13.28 -2.87 9.29
N ASN A 90 14.47 -2.29 9.29
CA ASN A 90 14.66 -0.84 9.42
C ASN A 90 14.33 -0.16 8.09
N TRP A 91 13.20 0.52 8.05
CA TRP A 91 12.73 1.24 6.87
C TRP A 91 13.62 2.41 6.44
N CYS A 92 14.43 2.96 7.34
CA CYS A 92 15.42 4.00 7.05
C CYS A 92 16.77 3.45 6.59
N SER A 93 16.95 2.12 6.54
CA SER A 93 18.19 1.49 6.13
C SER A 93 18.68 1.83 4.71
N PRO A 94 17.81 2.14 3.70
CA PRO A 94 18.29 2.54 2.37
C PRO A 94 19.23 3.75 2.40
N TRP A 95 19.08 4.63 3.39
CA TRP A 95 19.88 5.85 3.55
C TRP A 95 21.04 5.70 4.55
N LYS A 96 21.26 4.49 5.10
CA LYS A 96 22.42 4.15 5.95
C LYS A 96 22.61 5.09 7.15
N MET A 97 21.51 5.45 7.79
CA MET A 97 21.53 6.29 8.99
C MET A 97 22.07 5.52 10.19
N LYS A 98 22.67 6.22 11.16
CA LYS A 98 23.17 5.61 12.40
C LYS A 98 22.05 5.14 13.31
N GLU A 99 20.96 5.90 13.35
CA GLU A 99 19.77 5.58 14.13
C GLU A 99 18.78 4.78 13.28
N ALA A 100 18.12 3.81 13.91
CA ALA A 100 17.00 3.08 13.34
C ALA A 100 15.70 3.60 13.97
N PRO A 101 14.93 4.46 13.27
CA PRO A 101 13.53 4.70 13.63
C PRO A 101 12.71 3.42 13.38
N GLY A 102 11.57 3.31 14.05
CA GLY A 102 10.65 2.18 13.87
C GLY A 102 11.05 0.93 14.64
N ARG A 103 11.90 1.06 15.66
CA ARG A 103 12.24 -0.06 16.53
C ARG A 103 11.07 -0.43 17.43
N PHE A 104 10.92 -1.73 17.67
CA PHE A 104 9.90 -2.27 18.56
C PHE A 104 10.42 -3.52 19.28
N LYS A 105 9.66 -4.00 20.27
CA LYS A 105 9.89 -5.29 20.92
C LYS A 105 8.63 -6.14 20.92
N ILE A 106 8.80 -7.45 21.08
CA ILE A 106 7.69 -8.36 21.34
C ILE A 106 7.64 -8.64 22.84
N ALA A 107 6.42 -8.68 23.40
CA ALA A 107 6.16 -9.22 24.72
C ALA A 107 5.28 -10.47 24.60
N VAL A 108 5.56 -11.50 25.41
CA VAL A 108 4.74 -12.72 25.51
C VAL A 108 4.36 -12.93 26.96
N ASN A 109 3.06 -13.05 27.25
CA ASN A 109 2.52 -13.13 28.61
C ASN A 109 2.99 -11.97 29.52
N GLY A 110 3.13 -10.77 28.93
CA GLY A 110 3.64 -9.57 29.61
C GLY A 110 5.17 -9.49 29.76
N ALA A 111 5.91 -10.58 29.52
CA ALA A 111 7.37 -10.55 29.55
C ALA A 111 7.94 -10.06 28.21
N VAL A 112 8.72 -8.99 28.24
CA VAL A 112 9.38 -8.43 27.06
C VAL A 112 10.58 -9.29 26.66
N LEU A 113 10.67 -9.65 25.38
CA LEU A 113 11.77 -10.44 24.85
C LEU A 113 13.05 -9.60 24.70
N ASP A 114 14.19 -10.29 24.65
CA ASP A 114 15.51 -9.68 24.83
C ASP A 114 15.83 -8.62 23.76
N ASN A 115 15.58 -8.95 22.48
CA ASN A 115 16.09 -8.18 21.35
C ASN A 115 15.11 -7.09 20.89
N GLU A 116 15.67 -5.93 20.51
CA GLU A 116 14.98 -4.94 19.69
C GLU A 116 14.90 -5.43 18.25
N LEU A 117 13.78 -5.10 17.60
CA LEU A 117 13.44 -5.49 16.24
C LEU A 117 13.33 -4.25 15.35
N GLY A 118 13.39 -4.45 14.03
CA GLY A 118 13.35 -3.38 13.03
C GLY A 118 14.75 -2.78 12.81
N MET A 119 15.77 -3.64 12.74
CA MET A 119 17.18 -3.25 12.65
C MET A 119 17.85 -3.64 11.33
N GLY A 120 17.30 -4.63 10.64
CA GLY A 120 17.80 -5.18 9.38
C GLY A 120 17.64 -4.24 8.19
N THR A 121 18.31 -4.57 7.08
CA THR A 121 18.39 -3.70 5.89
C THR A 121 17.36 -4.00 4.81
N GLN A 122 16.55 -5.03 5.02
CA GLN A 122 15.51 -5.50 4.10
C GLN A 122 14.52 -6.34 4.90
N TRP A 123 13.30 -6.51 4.39
CA TRP A 123 12.32 -7.43 4.96
C TRP A 123 12.92 -8.82 5.18
N ASP A 124 13.09 -9.22 6.43
CA ASP A 124 13.62 -10.53 6.81
C ASP A 124 13.16 -10.92 8.23
N TRP A 125 13.46 -12.14 8.65
CA TRP A 125 13.13 -12.64 9.98
C TRP A 125 14.21 -12.25 11.01
N GLU A 126 13.85 -11.39 11.94
CA GLU A 126 14.69 -10.98 13.06
C GLU A 126 14.33 -11.78 14.33
N TYR A 127 15.34 -12.28 15.03
CA TYR A 127 15.14 -13.07 16.26
C TYR A 127 14.81 -12.15 17.43
N ALA A 128 13.59 -12.28 17.97
CA ALA A 128 13.10 -11.47 19.08
C ALA A 128 13.60 -11.98 20.44
N GLY A 129 13.77 -13.29 20.59
CA GLY A 129 14.19 -13.93 21.84
C GLY A 129 13.54 -15.29 22.04
N SER A 130 13.63 -15.80 23.26
CA SER A 130 12.98 -17.06 23.66
C SER A 130 12.04 -16.86 24.83
N VAL A 131 10.99 -17.67 24.91
CA VAL A 131 9.99 -17.64 25.97
C VAL A 131 9.65 -19.06 26.43
N GLU A 132 9.45 -19.21 27.74
CA GLU A 132 8.95 -20.46 28.31
C GLU A 132 7.42 -20.51 28.26
N ILE A 133 6.86 -21.38 27.43
CA ILE A 133 5.42 -21.53 27.26
C ILE A 133 4.87 -22.54 28.27
N LYS A 134 4.00 -22.08 29.16
CA LYS A 134 3.40 -22.89 30.24
C LYS A 134 1.96 -23.30 29.94
N ASN A 135 1.24 -22.46 29.20
CA ASN A 135 -0.16 -22.60 28.88
C ASN A 135 -0.38 -22.66 27.36
N LYS A 136 -1.55 -23.16 26.95
CA LYS A 136 -1.91 -23.22 25.53
C LYS A 136 -2.21 -21.82 24.96
N SER A 137 -2.99 -21.00 25.67
CA SER A 137 -3.22 -19.59 25.32
C SER A 137 -2.10 -18.74 25.88
N ASN A 138 -1.58 -17.81 25.07
CA ASN A 138 -0.53 -16.89 25.47
C ASN A 138 -0.81 -15.53 24.84
N SER A 139 -0.73 -14.47 25.64
CA SER A 139 -0.84 -13.11 25.12
C SER A 139 0.45 -12.73 24.40
N VAL A 140 0.32 -12.08 23.25
CA VAL A 140 1.44 -11.57 22.46
C VAL A 140 1.18 -10.10 22.16
N ALA A 141 2.19 -9.25 22.36
CA ALA A 141 2.07 -7.81 22.10
C ALA A 141 3.28 -7.24 21.37
N LEU A 142 3.03 -6.25 20.51
CA LEU A 142 4.03 -5.42 19.85
C LEU A 142 4.17 -4.10 20.62
N LYS A 143 5.39 -3.80 21.05
CA LYS A 143 5.73 -2.60 21.84
C LYS A 143 6.57 -1.66 21.00
N ASP A 144 5.97 -0.59 20.50
CA ASP A 144 6.71 0.47 19.79
C ASP A 144 7.66 1.19 20.76
N LEU A 145 8.90 1.40 20.34
CA LEU A 145 9.93 2.08 21.13
C LEU A 145 10.21 3.50 20.65
N THR A 146 9.78 3.86 19.43
CA THR A 146 10.27 5.06 18.75
C THR A 146 9.17 6.02 18.32
N GLY A 147 7.97 5.54 18.01
CA GLY A 147 6.92 6.38 17.44
C GLY A 147 7.07 6.68 15.95
N PHE A 148 7.92 5.94 15.23
CA PHE A 148 8.31 6.24 13.86
C PHE A 148 8.27 5.02 12.93
N GLU A 149 7.07 4.61 12.53
CA GLU A 149 6.84 3.68 11.42
C GLU A 149 7.46 2.29 11.62
N GLY A 150 7.48 1.79 12.87
CA GLY A 150 7.92 0.43 13.15
C GLY A 150 7.04 -0.60 12.46
N ARG A 151 7.64 -1.68 11.94
CA ARG A 151 6.96 -2.60 11.01
C ARG A 151 6.94 -4.01 11.54
N CYS A 152 5.80 -4.67 11.56
CA CYS A 152 5.72 -6.09 11.86
C CYS A 152 4.79 -6.76 10.87
N ASP A 153 5.33 -7.65 10.04
CA ASP A 153 4.58 -8.45 9.08
C ASP A 153 3.99 -9.70 9.74
N ALA A 154 4.83 -10.51 10.35
CA ALA A 154 4.40 -11.74 11.02
C ALA A 154 5.32 -12.10 12.20
N ILE A 155 4.79 -12.90 13.12
CA ILE A 155 5.55 -13.50 14.23
C ILE A 155 5.56 -15.02 14.05
N LEU A 156 6.74 -15.62 14.14
CA LEU A 156 6.91 -17.07 14.12
C LEU A 156 7.40 -17.56 15.49
N PHE A 157 6.65 -18.47 16.09
CA PHE A 157 7.11 -19.29 17.20
C PHE A 157 7.63 -20.63 16.67
N THR A 158 8.82 -21.03 17.11
CA THR A 158 9.43 -22.33 16.76
C THR A 158 10.10 -22.99 17.96
N LYS A 159 10.16 -24.33 18.01
CA LYS A 159 11.01 -25.05 18.97
C LYS A 159 12.49 -25.08 18.58
N ASP A 160 12.81 -24.81 17.33
CA ASP A 160 14.17 -24.82 16.79
C ASP A 160 14.71 -23.40 16.61
N LYS A 161 15.77 -23.04 17.36
CA LYS A 161 16.47 -21.75 17.27
C LYS A 161 17.25 -21.57 15.97
N ASN A 162 17.60 -22.65 15.29
CA ASN A 162 18.40 -22.60 14.06
C ASN A 162 17.56 -22.88 12.82
N VAL A 163 16.23 -22.70 12.93
CA VAL A 163 15.33 -22.87 11.79
C VAL A 163 15.72 -21.94 10.64
N VAL A 164 15.65 -22.46 9.43
CA VAL A 164 15.70 -21.64 8.21
C VAL A 164 14.27 -21.28 7.84
N ILE A 165 13.92 -20.00 7.96
CA ILE A 165 12.58 -19.50 7.65
C ILE A 165 12.57 -18.96 6.22
N PRO A 166 11.62 -19.37 5.35
CA PRO A 166 11.54 -18.83 4.00
C PRO A 166 11.31 -17.31 4.00
N ASN A 167 12.04 -16.60 3.15
CA ASN A 167 11.85 -15.16 2.94
C ASN A 167 11.62 -14.78 1.46
N ARG A 168 11.87 -15.72 0.53
CA ARG A 168 11.53 -15.54 -0.89
C ARG A 168 10.02 -15.62 -1.07
N LYS A 169 9.45 -14.70 -1.86
CA LYS A 169 7.99 -14.50 -2.00
C LYS A 169 7.20 -15.79 -2.27
N GLU A 170 7.62 -16.61 -3.24
CA GLU A 170 6.90 -17.84 -3.59
C GLU A 170 6.94 -18.88 -2.45
N ASP A 171 8.11 -19.06 -1.84
CA ASP A 171 8.29 -20.02 -0.75
C ASP A 171 7.58 -19.56 0.52
N LEU A 172 7.60 -18.25 0.80
CA LEU A 172 6.91 -17.63 1.92
C LEU A 172 5.38 -17.77 1.76
N SER A 173 4.86 -17.57 0.54
CA SER A 173 3.43 -17.76 0.26
C SER A 173 3.00 -19.21 0.52
N ALA A 174 3.76 -20.19 0.03
CA ALA A 174 3.49 -21.61 0.28
C ALA A 174 3.58 -21.96 1.78
N PHE A 175 4.61 -21.45 2.46
CA PHE A 175 4.82 -21.63 3.89
C PHE A 175 3.63 -21.09 4.72
N ARG A 176 3.17 -19.88 4.40
CA ARG A 176 1.99 -19.26 5.03
C ARG A 176 0.72 -20.07 4.81
N LYS A 177 0.42 -20.43 3.56
CA LYS A 177 -0.77 -21.24 3.24
C LYS A 177 -0.77 -22.56 4.02
N GLN A 178 0.39 -23.20 4.13
CA GLN A 178 0.55 -24.44 4.89
C GLN A 178 0.30 -24.25 6.39
N LEU A 179 0.89 -23.22 7.03
CA LEU A 179 0.77 -23.02 8.47
C LEU A 179 -0.60 -22.48 8.90
N LEU A 180 -1.21 -21.62 8.08
CA LEU A 180 -2.51 -21.01 8.35
C LEU A 180 -3.69 -21.88 7.91
N ASN A 181 -3.42 -23.02 7.26
CA ASN A 181 -4.44 -23.91 6.69
C ASN A 181 -5.34 -23.20 5.67
N ILE A 182 -4.78 -22.26 4.90
CA ILE A 182 -5.51 -21.60 3.81
C ILE A 182 -5.79 -22.66 2.72
N PRO A 183 -7.05 -22.88 2.30
CA PRO A 183 -7.37 -23.86 1.28
C PRO A 183 -6.63 -23.61 -0.04
N ALA A 184 -6.26 -24.67 -0.74
CA ALA A 184 -5.62 -24.57 -2.04
C ALA A 184 -6.56 -24.02 -3.12
N LYS A 185 -7.87 -24.29 -2.99
CA LYS A 185 -8.91 -23.76 -3.86
C LYS A 185 -9.57 -22.56 -3.15
N PRO A 186 -9.65 -21.38 -3.79
CA PRO A 186 -10.42 -20.26 -3.28
C PRO A 186 -11.90 -20.61 -3.08
N GLU A 187 -12.56 -19.91 -2.16
CA GLU A 187 -14.01 -19.99 -2.03
C GLU A 187 -14.71 -19.37 -3.23
N ASP A 188 -15.92 -19.84 -3.54
CA ASP A 188 -16.74 -19.29 -4.62
C ASP A 188 -17.38 -17.98 -4.16
N GLY A 189 -16.95 -16.87 -4.77
CA GLY A 189 -17.51 -15.54 -4.57
C GLY A 189 -18.78 -15.28 -5.39
N GLY A 190 -19.13 -16.19 -6.30
CA GLY A 190 -20.32 -16.13 -7.12
C GLY A 190 -20.11 -15.49 -8.50
N TYR A 191 -21.20 -15.51 -9.27
CA TYR A 191 -21.28 -14.94 -10.61
C TYR A 191 -21.96 -13.57 -10.61
N TYR A 192 -21.37 -12.64 -11.37
CA TYR A 192 -21.79 -11.25 -11.52
C TYR A 192 -21.80 -10.86 -12.99
N ASP A 193 -22.64 -9.89 -13.36
CA ASP A 193 -22.65 -9.33 -14.71
C ASP A 193 -21.43 -8.42 -14.94
N LEU A 194 -20.94 -7.80 -13.86
CA LEU A 194 -19.78 -6.92 -13.86
C LEU A 194 -18.95 -7.09 -12.57
N VAL A 195 -17.63 -7.25 -12.70
CA VAL A 195 -16.69 -7.14 -11.58
C VAL A 195 -15.87 -5.86 -11.74
N VAL A 196 -15.92 -4.98 -10.73
CA VAL A 196 -15.13 -3.75 -10.66
C VAL A 196 -14.07 -3.90 -9.59
N VAL A 197 -12.80 -3.73 -9.96
CA VAL A 197 -11.65 -3.83 -9.04
C VAL A 197 -11.15 -2.44 -8.69
N GLY A 198 -11.28 -2.05 -7.42
CA GLY A 198 -10.87 -0.77 -6.85
C GLY A 198 -12.04 0.20 -6.67
N ALA A 199 -12.27 0.67 -5.44
CA ALA A 199 -13.33 1.64 -5.11
C ALA A 199 -12.81 3.09 -5.09
N GLY A 200 -11.93 3.46 -6.02
CA GLY A 200 -11.62 4.87 -6.30
C GLY A 200 -12.78 5.61 -6.96
N THR A 201 -12.63 6.91 -7.23
CA THR A 201 -13.69 7.71 -7.91
C THR A 201 -14.18 7.07 -9.21
N ALA A 202 -13.27 6.50 -10.02
CA ALA A 202 -13.63 5.80 -11.25
C ALA A 202 -14.42 4.51 -10.98
N GLY A 203 -13.94 3.65 -10.08
CA GLY A 203 -14.57 2.37 -9.79
C GLY A 203 -15.91 2.50 -9.06
N LEU A 204 -16.03 3.44 -8.12
CA LEU A 204 -17.31 3.79 -7.50
C LEU A 204 -18.32 4.27 -8.56
N SER A 205 -17.88 5.13 -9.47
CA SER A 205 -18.74 5.63 -10.55
C SER A 205 -19.22 4.50 -11.46
N ALA A 206 -18.31 3.62 -11.88
CA ALA A 206 -18.64 2.46 -12.72
C ALA A 206 -19.59 1.49 -12.00
N ALA A 207 -19.33 1.19 -10.74
CA ALA A 207 -20.10 0.22 -9.97
C ALA A 207 -21.53 0.71 -9.65
N ILE A 208 -21.66 1.94 -9.15
CA ILE A 208 -22.97 2.56 -8.86
C ILE A 208 -23.76 2.72 -10.15
N LYS A 209 -23.14 3.23 -11.22
CA LYS A 209 -23.83 3.39 -12.51
C LYS A 209 -24.26 2.04 -13.08
N GLY A 210 -23.38 1.03 -13.08
CA GLY A 210 -23.71 -0.31 -13.55
C GLY A 210 -24.89 -0.93 -12.79
N ALA A 211 -24.90 -0.80 -11.46
CA ALA A 211 -26.00 -1.28 -10.63
C ALA A 211 -27.33 -0.56 -10.92
N ARG A 212 -27.29 0.77 -11.09
CA ARG A 212 -28.48 1.58 -11.45
C ARG A 212 -29.04 1.25 -12.83
N GLU A 213 -28.19 0.78 -13.75
CA GLU A 213 -28.59 0.27 -15.08
C GLU A 213 -28.98 -1.22 -15.05
N GLY A 214 -29.01 -1.85 -13.87
CA GLY A 214 -29.54 -3.20 -13.68
C GLY A 214 -28.52 -4.33 -13.74
N LEU A 215 -27.22 -4.04 -13.85
CA LEU A 215 -26.17 -5.07 -13.77
C LEU A 215 -26.02 -5.55 -12.32
N LYS A 216 -25.87 -6.86 -12.11
CA LYS A 216 -25.38 -7.40 -10.84
C LYS A 216 -23.88 -7.16 -10.74
N VAL A 217 -23.47 -6.22 -9.89
CA VAL A 217 -22.09 -5.75 -9.78
C VAL A 217 -21.40 -6.29 -8.51
N ALA A 218 -20.17 -6.77 -8.64
CA ALA A 218 -19.24 -6.92 -7.51
C ALA A 218 -18.21 -5.79 -7.53
N LEU A 219 -18.16 -4.97 -6.47
CA LEU A 219 -17.13 -3.96 -6.27
C LEU A 219 -16.12 -4.46 -5.23
N ILE A 220 -14.92 -4.80 -5.68
CA ILE A 220 -13.85 -5.38 -4.86
C ILE A 220 -12.83 -4.29 -4.53
N ASN A 221 -12.60 -4.00 -3.25
CA ASN A 221 -11.68 -2.94 -2.81
C ASN A 221 -10.68 -3.48 -1.80
N ASN A 222 -9.39 -3.20 -1.99
CA ASN A 222 -8.33 -3.71 -1.11
C ASN A 222 -8.21 -2.97 0.23
N ARG A 223 -9.03 -1.93 0.45
CA ARG A 223 -9.03 -1.11 1.67
C ARG A 223 -10.39 -1.13 2.37
N PRO A 224 -10.44 -0.79 3.68
CA PRO A 224 -11.70 -0.77 4.41
C PRO A 224 -12.60 0.38 3.95
N VAL A 225 -12.02 1.48 3.47
CA VAL A 225 -12.73 2.68 3.07
C VAL A 225 -12.79 2.86 1.54
N PRO A 226 -13.91 3.38 0.99
CA PRO A 226 -14.00 3.74 -0.41
C PRO A 226 -13.31 5.09 -0.68
N GLY A 227 -13.16 5.43 -1.96
CA GLY A 227 -12.73 6.75 -2.43
C GLY A 227 -11.33 6.80 -3.05
N GLY A 228 -10.53 5.74 -2.97
CA GLY A 228 -9.18 5.77 -3.56
C GLY A 228 -8.34 6.89 -2.96
N ASN A 229 -7.72 7.74 -3.79
CA ASN A 229 -7.00 8.93 -3.32
C ASN A 229 -7.90 9.99 -2.68
N ASN A 230 -9.21 9.97 -2.95
CA ASN A 230 -10.22 10.84 -2.32
C ASN A 230 -10.73 10.32 -0.96
N SER A 231 -10.23 9.18 -0.49
CA SER A 231 -10.62 8.59 0.80
C SER A 231 -10.09 9.38 2.00
N THR A 232 -10.63 9.08 3.18
CA THR A 232 -10.15 9.61 4.47
C THR A 232 -8.67 9.31 4.75
N GLU A 233 -8.13 8.24 4.17
CA GLU A 233 -6.75 7.76 4.34
C GLU A 233 -5.72 8.53 3.50
N ILE A 234 -6.12 9.22 2.41
CA ILE A 234 -5.18 9.88 1.47
C ILE A 234 -5.53 11.37 1.27
N ARG A 235 -6.83 11.69 1.18
CA ARG A 235 -7.40 13.06 1.20
C ARG A 235 -6.98 13.97 0.05
N VAL A 236 -6.61 13.43 -1.11
CA VAL A 236 -6.45 14.21 -2.34
C VAL A 236 -7.83 14.64 -2.83
N VAL A 237 -7.98 15.89 -3.25
CA VAL A 237 -9.26 16.45 -3.72
C VAL A 237 -9.62 15.95 -5.13
N ALA A 238 -10.90 15.65 -5.38
CA ALA A 238 -11.42 15.54 -6.75
C ALA A 238 -11.93 16.91 -7.20
N SER A 239 -11.20 17.51 -8.14
CA SER A 239 -11.50 18.79 -8.78
C SER A 239 -12.02 18.58 -10.21
N GLY A 240 -12.24 19.69 -10.93
CA GLY A 240 -12.81 19.70 -12.27
C GLY A 240 -14.30 20.05 -12.28
N GLU A 241 -14.75 20.55 -13.42
CA GLU A 241 -16.16 20.78 -13.69
C GLU A 241 -16.84 19.46 -14.09
N MET A 242 -18.15 19.39 -13.88
CA MET A 242 -18.98 18.24 -14.23
C MET A 242 -20.27 18.77 -14.84
N ASN A 243 -21.03 17.90 -15.52
CA ASN A 243 -22.31 18.27 -16.08
C ASN A 243 -22.22 19.45 -17.07
N VAL A 244 -21.08 19.63 -17.73
CA VAL A 244 -20.82 20.71 -18.68
C VAL A 244 -21.42 20.38 -20.05
N LYS A 245 -21.86 21.41 -20.79
CA LYS A 245 -22.37 21.20 -22.16
C LYS A 245 -21.26 20.69 -23.09
N PRO A 246 -21.57 19.76 -24.02
CA PRO A 246 -22.90 19.22 -24.34
C PRO A 246 -23.38 18.07 -23.41
N TYR A 247 -22.51 17.53 -22.56
CA TYR A 247 -22.76 16.33 -21.75
C TYR A 247 -23.26 16.64 -20.33
N THR A 248 -24.45 17.21 -20.21
CA THR A 248 -24.98 17.68 -18.91
C THR A 248 -25.29 16.56 -17.91
N ALA A 249 -25.36 15.29 -18.34
CA ALA A 249 -25.54 14.15 -17.45
C ALA A 249 -24.22 13.54 -16.95
N LEU A 250 -23.10 13.80 -17.64
CA LEU A 250 -21.81 13.19 -17.28
C LEU A 250 -21.25 13.83 -16.01
N GLY A 251 -20.94 13.01 -15.02
CA GLY A 251 -20.50 13.44 -13.70
C GLY A 251 -21.59 13.45 -12.63
N ASN A 252 -22.83 13.05 -12.93
CA ASN A 252 -23.90 12.93 -11.92
C ASN A 252 -23.47 12.08 -10.70
N VAL A 253 -22.94 10.88 -10.95
CA VAL A 253 -22.46 10.01 -9.87
C VAL A 253 -21.22 10.60 -9.18
N ILE A 254 -20.27 11.15 -9.93
CA ILE A 254 -19.08 11.80 -9.34
C ILE A 254 -19.49 12.93 -8.40
N ARG A 255 -20.48 13.75 -8.75
CA ARG A 255 -20.99 14.83 -7.88
C ARG A 255 -21.58 14.28 -6.58
N GLU A 256 -22.26 13.14 -6.63
CA GLU A 256 -22.80 12.43 -5.47
C GLU A 256 -21.68 11.94 -4.54
N ILE A 257 -20.56 11.43 -5.08
CA ILE A 257 -19.52 10.74 -4.29
C ILE A 257 -18.22 11.53 -4.02
N ARG A 258 -17.87 12.55 -4.83
CA ARG A 258 -16.54 13.22 -4.80
C ARG A 258 -16.16 13.72 -3.41
N ASN A 259 -14.87 13.74 -3.11
CA ASN A 259 -14.31 14.14 -1.80
C ASN A 259 -14.85 13.26 -0.66
N VAL A 260 -14.69 11.94 -0.81
CA VAL A 260 -15.15 10.94 0.17
C VAL A 260 -14.62 11.23 1.57
N TYR A 261 -13.40 11.77 1.69
CA TYR A 261 -12.78 12.15 2.97
C TYR A 261 -13.61 13.11 3.86
N SER A 262 -14.61 13.81 3.30
CA SER A 262 -15.50 14.69 4.07
C SER A 262 -16.90 14.12 4.30
N LYS A 263 -17.22 12.94 3.75
CA LYS A 263 -18.57 12.35 3.76
C LYS A 263 -18.56 10.82 3.57
N GLU A 264 -17.58 10.14 4.16
CA GLU A 264 -17.36 8.71 3.97
C GLU A 264 -18.61 7.87 4.25
N ASP A 265 -19.26 8.11 5.39
CA ASP A 265 -20.48 7.41 5.81
C ASP A 265 -21.60 7.54 4.76
N GLN A 266 -21.81 8.74 4.20
CA GLN A 266 -22.82 8.98 3.18
C GLN A 266 -22.54 8.19 1.89
N VAL A 267 -21.25 8.03 1.53
CA VAL A 267 -20.85 7.25 0.36
C VAL A 267 -21.03 5.76 0.62
N ILE A 268 -20.74 5.28 1.84
CA ILE A 268 -20.99 3.90 2.25
C ILE A 268 -22.50 3.59 2.23
N GLU A 269 -23.32 4.47 2.79
CA GLU A 269 -24.79 4.35 2.76
C GLU A 269 -25.32 4.30 1.31
N MET A 270 -24.76 5.12 0.42
CA MET A 270 -25.10 5.10 -1.00
C MET A 270 -24.78 3.76 -1.65
N ILE A 271 -23.57 3.21 -1.41
CA ILE A 271 -23.17 1.89 -1.92
C ILE A 271 -24.15 0.81 -1.41
N GLN A 272 -24.51 0.85 -0.12
CA GLN A 272 -25.41 -0.12 0.50
C GLN A 272 -26.86 -0.01 0.00
N ALA A 273 -27.28 1.18 -0.43
CA ALA A 273 -28.62 1.40 -0.99
C ALA A 273 -28.81 0.78 -2.39
N GLU A 274 -27.72 0.55 -3.14
CA GLU A 274 -27.76 -0.04 -4.47
C GLU A 274 -27.96 -1.57 -4.41
N LYS A 275 -29.21 -2.03 -4.56
CA LYS A 275 -29.58 -3.45 -4.40
C LYS A 275 -28.84 -4.43 -5.34
N MET A 276 -28.38 -3.94 -6.48
CA MET A 276 -27.65 -4.74 -7.48
C MET A 276 -26.13 -4.70 -7.29
N LEU A 277 -25.64 -3.97 -6.27
CA LEU A 277 -24.23 -3.81 -5.97
C LEU A 277 -23.84 -4.59 -4.72
N SER A 278 -22.92 -5.53 -4.86
CA SER A 278 -22.25 -6.19 -3.74
C SER A 278 -20.88 -5.56 -3.51
N TYR A 279 -20.65 -4.99 -2.32
CA TYR A 279 -19.38 -4.36 -1.95
C TYR A 279 -18.52 -5.28 -1.09
N PHE A 280 -17.27 -5.46 -1.50
CA PHE A 280 -16.26 -6.31 -0.85
C PHE A 280 -15.04 -5.46 -0.45
N PRO A 281 -15.09 -4.75 0.69
CA PRO A 281 -13.93 -4.07 1.25
C PRO A 281 -12.90 -5.08 1.77
N ASN A 282 -11.67 -4.62 2.00
CA ASN A 282 -10.56 -5.44 2.48
C ASN A 282 -10.26 -6.69 1.65
N MET A 283 -10.47 -6.63 0.33
CA MET A 283 -10.21 -7.74 -0.60
C MET A 283 -9.26 -7.30 -1.71
N HIS A 284 -8.04 -7.86 -1.73
CA HIS A 284 -7.02 -7.53 -2.73
C HIS A 284 -7.00 -8.57 -3.86
N VAL A 285 -7.24 -8.11 -5.10
CA VAL A 285 -7.15 -8.97 -6.29
C VAL A 285 -5.68 -9.23 -6.60
N PHE A 286 -5.28 -10.50 -6.56
CA PHE A 286 -3.89 -10.91 -6.78
C PHE A 286 -3.72 -11.93 -7.93
N ALA A 287 -4.82 -12.42 -8.51
CA ALA A 287 -4.78 -13.31 -9.66
C ALA A 287 -6.00 -13.10 -10.57
N ALA A 288 -5.80 -13.39 -11.86
CA ALA A 288 -6.85 -13.42 -12.87
C ALA A 288 -6.76 -14.71 -13.69
N SER A 289 -7.89 -15.39 -13.90
CA SER A 289 -7.97 -16.57 -14.76
C SER A 289 -8.49 -16.19 -16.13
N LYS A 290 -7.93 -16.78 -17.18
CA LYS A 290 -8.27 -16.47 -18.57
C LYS A 290 -8.51 -17.72 -19.39
N VAL A 291 -9.38 -17.60 -20.39
CA VAL A 291 -9.51 -18.54 -21.51
C VAL A 291 -9.20 -17.76 -22.79
N GLY A 292 -8.06 -18.06 -23.41
CA GLY A 292 -7.53 -17.24 -24.50
C GLY A 292 -7.27 -15.80 -24.02
N LYS A 293 -7.91 -14.83 -24.68
CA LYS A 293 -7.83 -13.40 -24.32
C LYS A 293 -8.94 -12.93 -23.36
N GLN A 294 -9.89 -13.80 -23.01
CA GLN A 294 -11.03 -13.41 -22.17
C GLN A 294 -10.76 -13.77 -20.71
N ILE A 295 -10.87 -12.77 -19.83
CA ILE A 295 -10.87 -12.99 -18.38
C ILE A 295 -12.15 -13.75 -18.01
N LYS A 296 -12.03 -14.77 -17.15
CA LYS A 296 -13.17 -15.57 -16.65
C LYS A 296 -13.46 -15.31 -15.20
N SER A 297 -12.41 -15.09 -14.41
CA SER A 297 -12.52 -14.83 -12.99
C SER A 297 -11.34 -14.04 -12.48
N VAL A 298 -11.53 -13.43 -11.32
CA VAL A 298 -10.46 -12.83 -10.51
C VAL A 298 -10.46 -13.49 -9.13
N THR A 299 -9.28 -13.71 -8.57
CA THR A 299 -9.13 -14.18 -7.20
C THR A 299 -8.65 -13.03 -6.32
N ALA A 300 -9.39 -12.78 -5.25
CA ALA A 300 -9.05 -11.80 -4.23
C ALA A 300 -8.75 -12.47 -2.90
N LYS A 301 -7.88 -11.84 -2.10
CA LYS A 301 -7.52 -12.25 -0.75
C LYS A 301 -7.98 -11.23 0.26
N HIS A 302 -8.62 -11.67 1.33
CA HIS A 302 -9.00 -10.80 2.43
C HIS A 302 -7.77 -10.34 3.20
N ILE A 303 -7.62 -9.04 3.42
CA ILE A 303 -6.41 -8.46 4.01
C ILE A 303 -6.13 -9.03 5.40
N GLU A 304 -7.13 -9.15 6.27
CA GLU A 304 -6.89 -9.49 7.68
C GLU A 304 -6.79 -10.98 8.02
N ASN A 305 -7.35 -11.85 7.18
CA ASN A 305 -7.48 -13.29 7.51
C ASN A 305 -6.96 -14.21 6.40
N GLY A 306 -6.46 -13.64 5.30
CA GLY A 306 -5.85 -14.39 4.21
C GLY A 306 -6.82 -15.27 3.40
N LYS A 307 -8.13 -15.22 3.67
CA LYS A 307 -9.15 -15.98 2.94
C LYS A 307 -9.17 -15.59 1.47
N GLU A 308 -9.09 -16.58 0.58
CA GLU A 308 -9.10 -16.38 -0.86
C GLU A 308 -10.50 -16.66 -1.42
N VAL A 309 -11.00 -15.77 -2.28
CA VAL A 309 -12.33 -15.85 -2.90
C VAL A 309 -12.19 -15.58 -4.41
N GLU A 310 -12.85 -16.39 -5.23
CA GLU A 310 -12.85 -16.26 -6.69
C GLU A 310 -14.20 -15.72 -7.19
N PHE A 311 -14.16 -14.66 -7.99
CA PHE A 311 -15.33 -13.97 -8.53
C PHE A 311 -15.41 -14.16 -10.05
N PHE A 312 -16.58 -14.53 -10.56
CA PHE A 312 -16.79 -14.82 -11.98
C PHE A 312 -17.63 -13.74 -12.66
N SER A 313 -17.26 -13.37 -13.88
CA SER A 313 -18.01 -12.37 -14.65
C SER A 313 -17.70 -12.44 -16.15
N PRO A 314 -18.60 -12.00 -17.05
CA PRO A 314 -18.26 -11.78 -18.44
C PRO A 314 -17.53 -10.44 -18.66
N LEU A 315 -17.64 -9.48 -17.73
CA LEU A 315 -17.11 -8.12 -17.85
C LEU A 315 -16.31 -7.73 -16.61
N PHE A 316 -15.17 -7.07 -16.82
CA PHE A 316 -14.29 -6.61 -15.76
C PHE A 316 -13.87 -5.17 -15.99
N VAL A 317 -13.80 -4.39 -14.91
CA VAL A 317 -13.30 -3.01 -14.94
C VAL A 317 -12.13 -2.90 -13.97
N ASP A 318 -10.96 -2.51 -14.49
CA ASP A 318 -9.80 -2.20 -13.66
C ASP A 318 -9.83 -0.72 -13.26
N CYS A 319 -10.09 -0.47 -11.98
CA CYS A 319 -10.03 0.82 -11.31
C CYS A 319 -9.10 0.75 -10.08
N SER A 320 -8.11 -0.15 -10.11
CA SER A 320 -7.23 -0.43 -8.98
C SER A 320 -6.22 0.68 -8.69
N GLY A 321 -6.13 1.68 -9.58
CA GLY A 321 -5.12 2.75 -9.54
C GLY A 321 -3.80 2.33 -10.21
N ASP A 322 -3.35 1.09 -9.99
CA ASP A 322 -2.07 0.58 -10.52
C ASP A 322 -2.19 -0.24 -11.82
N GLY A 323 -3.38 -0.26 -12.43
CA GLY A 323 -3.67 -1.14 -13.56
C GLY A 323 -3.42 -2.62 -13.22
N ASN A 324 -3.65 -3.00 -11.96
CA ASN A 324 -3.27 -4.29 -11.40
C ASN A 324 -4.00 -5.46 -12.08
N LEU A 325 -5.32 -5.36 -12.28
CA LEU A 325 -6.05 -6.42 -12.95
C LEU A 325 -5.62 -6.55 -14.42
N GLY A 326 -5.44 -5.42 -15.12
CA GLY A 326 -4.92 -5.42 -16.49
C GLY A 326 -3.54 -6.08 -16.58
N TYR A 327 -2.64 -5.73 -15.66
CA TYR A 327 -1.32 -6.36 -15.54
C TYR A 327 -1.41 -7.87 -15.29
N LEU A 328 -2.24 -8.31 -14.32
CA LEU A 328 -2.47 -9.72 -14.01
C LEU A 328 -3.10 -10.48 -15.20
N ALA A 329 -3.95 -9.82 -15.98
CA ALA A 329 -4.53 -10.34 -17.20
C ALA A 329 -3.55 -10.34 -18.39
N GLY A 330 -2.33 -9.79 -18.23
CA GLY A 330 -1.35 -9.67 -19.31
C GLY A 330 -1.78 -8.70 -20.41
N ALA A 331 -2.55 -7.67 -20.06
CA ALA A 331 -2.85 -6.56 -20.96
C ALA A 331 -1.57 -5.73 -21.22
N GLU A 332 -1.50 -5.13 -22.40
CA GLU A 332 -0.44 -4.18 -22.72
C GLU A 332 -0.61 -2.91 -21.87
N TYR A 333 0.51 -2.35 -21.41
CA TYR A 333 0.52 -1.11 -20.65
C TYR A 333 1.78 -0.29 -20.95
N ARG A 334 1.70 1.00 -20.66
CA ARG A 334 2.81 1.96 -20.74
C ARG A 334 3.05 2.62 -19.39
N VAL A 335 4.23 3.18 -19.21
CA VAL A 335 4.65 3.93 -18.01
C VAL A 335 5.46 5.14 -18.48
N GLY A 336 5.32 6.26 -17.78
CA GLY A 336 6.12 7.46 -18.03
C GLY A 336 5.62 8.27 -19.22
N ARG A 337 6.52 8.80 -20.04
CA ARG A 337 6.17 9.72 -21.14
C ARG A 337 6.65 9.18 -22.47
N GLU A 338 5.73 9.14 -23.42
CA GLU A 338 5.96 8.79 -24.81
C GLU A 338 6.84 9.84 -25.50
N MET A 339 7.51 9.44 -26.59
CA MET A 339 8.34 10.39 -27.34
C MET A 339 7.50 11.27 -28.26
N ARG A 340 7.93 12.53 -28.41
CA ARG A 340 7.32 13.52 -29.29
C ARG A 340 7.11 13.03 -30.72
N GLN A 341 8.01 12.23 -31.27
CA GLN A 341 7.87 11.70 -32.63
C GLN A 341 6.66 10.76 -32.79
N GLU A 342 6.27 10.08 -31.71
CA GLU A 342 5.15 9.14 -31.68
C GLU A 342 3.81 9.89 -31.57
N THR A 343 3.68 10.80 -30.59
CA THR A 343 2.40 11.46 -30.27
C THR A 343 2.24 12.84 -30.92
N ARG A 344 3.34 13.43 -31.40
CA ARG A 344 3.43 14.80 -31.93
C ARG A 344 3.06 15.89 -30.92
N GLU A 345 2.95 15.54 -29.64
CA GLU A 345 2.60 16.46 -28.56
C GLU A 345 3.73 17.47 -28.32
N THR A 346 3.40 18.74 -28.10
CA THR A 346 4.43 19.76 -27.91
C THR A 346 5.10 19.67 -26.53
N LEU A 347 4.44 19.04 -25.56
CA LEU A 347 4.94 18.80 -24.21
C LEU A 347 5.69 17.47 -24.04
N ALA A 348 5.57 16.54 -25.00
CA ALA A 348 6.27 15.25 -24.93
C ALA A 348 7.80 15.40 -25.05
N PRO A 349 8.59 14.59 -24.34
CA PRO A 349 10.05 14.61 -24.47
C PRO A 349 10.53 14.09 -25.83
N ASP A 350 11.74 14.45 -26.25
CA ASP A 350 12.31 13.96 -27.52
C ASP A 350 12.67 12.47 -27.49
N ARG A 351 12.82 11.91 -26.28
CA ARG A 351 13.04 10.48 -26.04
C ARG A 351 12.08 10.02 -24.95
N PRO A 352 11.56 8.80 -25.01
CA PRO A 352 10.68 8.31 -23.97
C PRO A 352 11.46 8.18 -22.65
N ASP A 353 10.80 8.44 -21.54
CA ASP A 353 11.35 8.25 -20.21
C ASP A 353 10.28 7.79 -19.21
N ASN A 354 10.73 7.33 -18.04
CA ASN A 354 9.84 6.82 -16.99
C ASN A 354 9.44 7.91 -15.99
N ILE A 355 9.45 9.19 -16.39
CA ILE A 355 9.03 10.26 -15.49
C ILE A 355 7.51 10.27 -15.40
N VAL A 356 7.01 10.27 -14.17
CA VAL A 356 5.58 10.26 -13.83
C VAL A 356 5.30 11.33 -12.77
N LEU A 357 4.01 11.64 -12.55
CA LEU A 357 3.59 12.48 -11.42
C LEU A 357 4.02 11.85 -10.09
N GLY A 358 4.41 12.69 -9.13
CA GLY A 358 4.90 12.23 -7.85
C GLY A 358 3.78 11.67 -6.97
N ALA A 359 4.18 10.88 -5.98
CA ALA A 359 3.29 10.41 -4.94
C ALA A 359 3.29 11.36 -3.73
N THR A 360 2.20 11.37 -2.97
CA THR A 360 1.98 12.31 -1.87
C THR A 360 1.72 11.61 -0.53
N ILE A 361 2.17 12.25 0.55
CA ILE A 361 1.66 12.04 1.91
C ILE A 361 1.01 13.32 2.39
N SER A 362 -0.28 13.26 2.72
CA SER A 362 -1.00 14.40 3.29
C SER A 362 -0.70 14.49 4.78
N TRP A 363 -0.48 15.70 5.29
CA TRP A 363 -0.25 15.94 6.71
C TRP A 363 -0.73 17.32 7.14
N LYS A 364 -1.03 17.49 8.42
CA LYS A 364 -1.38 18.79 9.01
C LYS A 364 -0.91 18.87 10.45
N SER A 365 -0.63 20.09 10.87
CA SER A 365 -0.45 20.43 12.28
C SER A 365 -1.72 21.00 12.89
N LYS A 366 -1.79 20.99 14.21
CA LYS A 366 -2.79 21.72 15.00
C LYS A 366 -2.11 22.67 15.98
N VAL A 367 -2.86 23.69 16.40
CA VAL A 367 -2.44 24.60 17.47
C VAL A 367 -2.84 23.99 18.82
N MET A 368 -1.92 24.04 19.77
CA MET A 368 -2.07 23.54 21.13
C MET A 368 -2.18 24.70 22.12
N PRO A 369 -2.85 24.50 23.28
CA PRO A 369 -2.95 25.52 24.32
C PRO A 369 -1.61 25.94 24.94
N ALA A 370 -0.59 25.08 24.83
CA ALA A 370 0.74 25.29 25.40
C ALA A 370 1.83 24.81 24.41
N GLU A 371 3.08 25.16 24.70
CA GLU A 371 4.22 24.66 23.92
C GLU A 371 4.32 23.14 23.99
N VAL A 372 4.65 22.53 22.85
CA VAL A 372 4.82 21.07 22.71
C VAL A 372 6.16 20.79 22.05
N SER A 373 6.89 19.78 22.53
CA SER A 373 8.16 19.37 21.93
C SER A 373 7.95 18.41 20.75
N PHE A 374 8.97 18.30 19.90
CA PHE A 374 9.08 17.25 18.88
C PHE A 374 10.53 16.76 18.89
N PRO A 375 10.79 15.45 18.86
CA PRO A 375 12.16 14.93 18.90
C PRO A 375 13.01 15.45 17.74
N ARG A 376 14.32 15.56 17.94
CA ARG A 376 15.24 15.70 16.81
C ARG A 376 15.28 14.37 16.05
N CYS A 377 15.26 14.44 14.73
CA CYS A 377 15.26 13.28 13.85
C CYS A 377 16.53 13.29 12.98
N GLU A 378 17.67 12.89 13.54
CA GLU A 378 18.96 12.91 12.80
C GLU A 378 18.96 11.94 11.60
N TRP A 379 18.12 10.90 11.65
CA TRP A 379 17.89 9.94 10.57
C TRP A 379 17.05 10.49 9.40
N ALA A 380 16.31 11.58 9.64
CA ALA A 380 15.45 12.20 8.63
C ALA A 380 16.26 13.09 7.67
N ILE A 381 15.59 13.69 6.68
CA ILE A 381 16.25 14.66 5.80
C ILE A 381 16.59 15.90 6.62
N GLN A 382 17.84 16.36 6.56
CA GLN A 382 18.29 17.52 7.33
C GLN A 382 18.05 18.83 6.55
N PHE A 383 17.47 19.80 7.25
CA PHE A 383 17.12 21.13 6.76
C PHE A 383 17.90 22.22 7.50
N ASN A 384 17.91 23.43 6.94
CA ASN A 384 18.47 24.64 7.54
C ASN A 384 17.53 25.83 7.25
N ASP A 385 17.85 27.04 7.73
CA ASP A 385 16.99 28.22 7.56
C ASP A 385 16.73 28.58 6.07
N GLU A 386 17.60 28.17 5.15
CA GLU A 386 17.49 28.45 3.71
C GLU A 386 16.66 27.41 2.95
N SER A 387 16.64 26.17 3.45
CA SER A 387 16.02 25.02 2.78
C SER A 387 14.74 24.54 3.44
N CYS A 388 14.43 25.00 4.65
CA CYS A 388 13.20 24.61 5.34
C CYS A 388 11.96 25.20 4.65
N GLU A 389 10.91 24.39 4.57
CA GLU A 389 9.61 24.82 4.08
C GLU A 389 8.76 25.29 5.24
N LYS A 390 8.36 26.56 5.24
CA LYS A 390 7.60 27.20 6.34
C LYS A 390 6.11 26.89 6.23
N VAL A 391 5.78 25.62 6.34
CA VAL A 391 4.42 25.11 6.17
C VAL A 391 3.89 24.47 7.44
N ILE A 392 2.57 24.53 7.61
CA ILE A 392 1.84 23.92 8.73
C ILE A 392 1.00 22.71 8.31
N SER A 393 1.01 22.38 7.02
CA SER A 393 0.33 21.23 6.40
C SER A 393 0.92 20.96 5.01
N GLY A 394 0.73 19.74 4.51
CA GLY A 394 1.02 19.35 3.13
C GLY A 394 -0.05 18.44 2.55
N SER A 395 -0.23 18.47 1.24
CA SER A 395 -1.10 17.56 0.50
C SER A 395 -0.52 17.37 -0.91
N ASN A 396 -1.34 17.37 -1.95
CA ASN A 396 -0.97 17.08 -3.36
C ASN A 396 0.09 18.01 -4.01
N TRP A 397 0.65 18.97 -3.29
CA TRP A 397 1.81 19.76 -3.73
C TRP A 397 3.12 19.31 -3.05
N TRP A 398 3.02 18.39 -2.08
CA TRP A 398 4.15 17.78 -1.37
C TRP A 398 4.40 16.38 -1.96
N GLU A 399 5.06 16.37 -3.12
CA GLU A 399 5.20 15.20 -3.97
C GLU A 399 6.66 14.75 -4.12
N SER A 400 6.87 13.44 -4.26
CA SER A 400 8.18 12.89 -4.62
C SER A 400 8.06 11.60 -5.42
N GLY A 401 9.19 11.04 -5.84
CA GLY A 401 9.21 9.77 -6.56
C GLY A 401 9.09 9.87 -8.08
N PHE A 402 9.09 11.07 -8.67
CA PHE A 402 8.88 11.30 -10.12
C PHE A 402 9.70 10.41 -11.09
N ARG A 403 10.84 9.85 -10.65
CA ARG A 403 11.74 9.02 -11.47
C ARG A 403 11.79 7.55 -11.02
N TYR A 404 10.95 7.17 -10.07
CA TYR A 404 10.89 5.85 -9.46
C TYR A 404 9.65 5.10 -9.96
N ASP A 405 9.72 3.77 -9.90
CA ASP A 405 8.58 2.93 -10.24
C ASP A 405 7.51 3.05 -9.15
N GLN A 406 6.37 3.65 -9.47
CA GLN A 406 5.29 3.92 -8.51
C GLN A 406 4.60 2.65 -8.00
N VAL A 407 4.87 1.49 -8.60
CA VAL A 407 4.39 0.19 -8.12
C VAL A 407 5.47 -0.47 -7.27
N ASN A 408 6.67 -0.65 -7.80
CA ASN A 408 7.72 -1.44 -7.18
C ASN A 408 8.54 -0.69 -6.12
N ASP A 409 8.72 0.62 -6.29
CA ASP A 409 9.49 1.47 -5.36
C ASP A 409 8.58 2.25 -4.40
N ALA A 410 7.28 1.94 -4.36
CA ALA A 410 6.27 2.72 -3.64
C ALA A 410 6.54 2.85 -2.14
N GLU A 411 7.01 1.78 -1.48
CA GLU A 411 7.40 1.80 -0.06
C GLU A 411 8.57 2.78 0.16
N TYR A 412 9.59 2.72 -0.70
CA TYR A 412 10.74 3.64 -0.66
C TYR A 412 10.32 5.10 -0.89
N ILE A 413 9.45 5.36 -1.88
CA ILE A 413 8.95 6.71 -2.17
C ILE A 413 8.20 7.27 -0.95
N ARG A 414 7.31 6.48 -0.36
CA ARG A 414 6.59 6.87 0.86
C ARG A 414 7.55 7.17 2.01
N ASP A 415 8.52 6.29 2.22
CA ASP A 415 9.48 6.41 3.32
C ASP A 415 10.38 7.63 3.16
N TYR A 416 10.73 7.97 1.92
CA TYR A 416 11.40 9.22 1.61
C TYR A 416 10.55 10.44 2.00
N LEU A 417 9.24 10.42 1.69
CA LEU A 417 8.31 11.49 2.08
C LEU A 417 8.19 11.61 3.60
N PHE A 418 8.12 10.50 4.34
CA PHE A 418 8.16 10.54 5.80
C PHE A 418 9.44 11.23 6.30
N ARG A 419 10.61 10.85 5.78
CA ARG A 419 11.88 11.49 6.16
C ARG A 419 11.90 12.98 5.81
N ALA A 420 11.28 13.40 4.72
CA ALA A 420 11.17 14.81 4.37
C ALA A 420 10.29 15.59 5.36
N ILE A 421 9.11 15.06 5.68
CA ILE A 421 8.13 15.69 6.58
C ILE A 421 8.70 15.75 8.01
N TYR A 422 9.16 14.63 8.55
CA TYR A 422 9.75 14.56 9.88
C TYR A 422 10.99 15.43 10.00
N GLY A 423 11.84 15.45 8.97
CA GLY A 423 13.04 16.28 8.93
C GLY A 423 12.75 17.77 8.96
N ASN A 424 11.83 18.23 8.09
CA ASN A 424 11.45 19.64 8.03
C ASN A 424 10.77 20.06 9.34
N TRP A 425 9.84 19.25 9.85
CA TRP A 425 9.15 19.52 11.10
C TRP A 425 10.10 19.55 12.31
N ALA A 426 11.02 18.60 12.42
CA ALA A 426 12.03 18.57 13.48
C ALA A 426 12.91 19.81 13.46
N PHE A 427 13.36 20.26 12.28
CA PHE A 427 14.15 21.49 12.15
C PHE A 427 13.33 22.73 12.56
N LEU A 428 12.10 22.87 12.05
CA LEU A 428 11.21 23.99 12.40
C LEU A 428 10.99 24.09 13.91
N LYS A 429 10.76 22.95 14.58
CA LYS A 429 10.48 22.87 16.02
C LYS A 429 11.70 23.14 16.90
N ASN A 430 12.88 22.68 16.51
CA ASN A 430 14.05 22.63 17.41
C ASN A 430 15.07 23.72 17.12
N ASP A 431 15.45 23.90 15.86
CA ASP A 431 16.71 24.57 15.51
C ASP A 431 16.52 25.77 14.55
N SER A 432 15.34 25.92 13.94
CA SER A 432 15.04 27.05 13.04
C SER A 432 14.95 28.40 13.78
N LYS A 433 15.23 29.50 13.05
CA LYS A 433 14.95 30.86 13.52
C LYS A 433 13.45 31.12 13.76
N PHE A 434 12.58 30.34 13.14
CA PHE A 434 11.12 30.46 13.22
C PHE A 434 10.50 29.62 14.35
N LYS A 435 11.30 28.90 15.15
CA LYS A 435 10.80 27.93 16.14
C LYS A 435 9.74 28.46 17.11
N LYS A 436 9.76 29.77 17.42
CA LYS A 436 8.74 30.42 18.25
C LYS A 436 7.34 30.36 17.62
N GLU A 437 7.24 30.46 16.29
CA GLU A 437 5.97 30.37 15.55
C GLU A 437 5.40 28.96 15.53
N TYR A 438 6.27 27.95 15.73
CA TYR A 438 5.91 26.53 15.76
C TYR A 438 5.85 25.96 17.18
N ALA A 439 6.17 26.73 18.22
CA ALA A 439 6.34 26.24 19.58
C ALA A 439 5.08 25.56 20.14
N ASN A 440 3.91 26.14 19.88
CA ASN A 440 2.60 25.61 20.29
C ASN A 440 1.91 24.79 19.18
N ARG A 441 2.64 24.28 18.18
CA ARG A 441 2.09 23.42 17.13
C ARG A 441 2.56 21.98 17.26
N GLU A 442 1.64 21.05 17.05
CA GLU A 442 1.86 19.59 17.01
C GLU A 442 1.55 19.06 15.62
N LEU A 443 2.34 18.10 15.11
CA LEU A 443 1.96 17.34 13.91
C LEU A 443 0.78 16.43 14.31
N ASP A 444 -0.41 16.75 13.81
CA ASP A 444 -1.67 16.17 14.28
C ASP A 444 -2.09 14.94 13.48
N MET A 445 -1.93 15.01 12.17
CA MET A 445 -2.30 13.94 11.26
C MET A 445 -1.27 13.89 10.15
N MET A 446 -0.87 12.66 9.81
CA MET A 446 -0.12 12.34 8.61
C MET A 446 -0.73 11.05 8.04
N THR A 447 -0.86 10.96 6.73
CA THR A 447 -1.38 9.74 6.08
C THR A 447 -0.26 8.72 5.95
N TYR A 448 -0.54 7.44 6.22
CA TYR A 448 0.45 6.38 6.04
C TYR A 448 0.28 5.60 4.74
N ILE A 449 -0.88 5.71 4.10
CA ILE A 449 -1.11 5.25 2.73
C ILE A 449 -0.63 6.34 1.78
N VAL A 450 0.27 6.01 0.85
CA VAL A 450 0.78 6.98 -0.12
C VAL A 450 -0.23 7.22 -1.24
N GLY A 451 -0.52 8.48 -1.56
CA GLY A 451 -1.35 8.85 -2.70
C GLY A 451 -0.56 8.76 -4.00
N LYS A 452 -0.60 7.61 -4.67
CA LYS A 452 0.01 7.43 -6.00
C LYS A 452 -0.85 8.13 -7.06
N ARG A 453 -0.25 8.90 -7.96
CA ARG A 453 -0.98 9.63 -9.01
C ARG A 453 -0.96 8.94 -10.36
N GLU A 454 0.13 8.26 -10.66
CA GLU A 454 0.37 7.65 -11.96
C GLU A 454 1.19 6.37 -11.79
N SER A 455 0.93 5.35 -12.60
CA SER A 455 1.76 4.15 -12.67
C SER A 455 1.61 3.48 -14.03
N ARG A 456 0.93 2.33 -14.11
CA ARG A 456 0.67 1.63 -15.37
C ARG A 456 -0.56 2.21 -16.05
N ARG A 457 -0.41 2.71 -17.27
CA ARG A 457 -1.52 3.09 -18.15
C ARG A 457 -1.82 1.93 -19.09
N LEU A 458 -2.95 1.27 -18.91
CA LEU A 458 -3.38 0.19 -19.80
C LEU A 458 -3.62 0.74 -21.21
N VAL A 459 -3.18 0.00 -22.23
CA VAL A 459 -3.35 0.39 -23.63
C VAL A 459 -4.71 -0.09 -24.14
N GLY A 460 -5.49 0.85 -24.69
CA GLY A 460 -6.78 0.58 -25.33
C GLY A 460 -6.83 1.10 -26.77
N ASP A 461 -8.02 1.08 -27.37
CA ASP A 461 -8.22 1.44 -28.78
C ASP A 461 -8.10 2.96 -29.05
N VAL A 462 -8.22 3.77 -28.00
CA VAL A 462 -8.14 5.24 -28.08
C VAL A 462 -6.96 5.73 -27.24
N PHE A 463 -6.07 6.50 -27.87
CA PHE A 463 -5.02 7.27 -27.21
C PHE A 463 -5.42 8.74 -27.15
N PHE A 464 -5.57 9.27 -25.93
CA PHE A 464 -5.84 10.68 -25.72
C PHE A 464 -4.53 11.46 -25.74
N VAL A 465 -4.42 12.46 -26.61
CA VAL A 465 -3.20 13.26 -26.80
C VAL A 465 -3.44 14.74 -26.54
N GLN A 466 -2.39 15.50 -26.24
CA GLN A 466 -2.42 16.93 -25.92
C GLN A 466 -3.28 17.76 -26.89
N GLN A 467 -3.23 17.47 -28.19
CA GLN A 467 -3.94 18.20 -29.23
C GLN A 467 -5.47 18.09 -29.08
N ASP A 468 -5.94 16.99 -28.50
CA ASP A 468 -7.36 16.75 -28.22
C ASP A 468 -7.91 17.76 -27.20
N ILE A 469 -7.04 18.29 -26.31
CA ILE A 469 -7.39 19.24 -25.25
C ILE A 469 -7.12 20.69 -25.67
N GLU A 470 -5.93 20.98 -26.22
CA GLU A 470 -5.48 22.37 -26.42
C GLU A 470 -5.95 23.01 -27.73
N LYS A 471 -6.39 22.21 -28.72
CA LYS A 471 -6.75 22.73 -30.06
C LYS A 471 -8.11 22.27 -30.52
N GLU A 472 -8.30 20.95 -30.55
CA GLU A 472 -9.44 20.36 -31.26
C GLU A 472 -10.67 20.20 -30.37
N TYR A 473 -10.51 20.22 -29.04
CA TYR A 473 -11.56 19.94 -28.06
C TYR A 473 -12.42 18.76 -28.54
N VAL A 474 -11.74 17.65 -28.87
CA VAL A 474 -12.33 16.55 -29.64
C VAL A 474 -13.58 16.06 -28.93
N ARG A 475 -14.68 16.07 -29.67
CA ARG A 475 -15.98 15.61 -29.18
C ARG A 475 -16.22 14.20 -29.67
N TYR A 476 -16.56 13.33 -28.73
CA TYR A 476 -16.97 11.96 -28.98
C TYR A 476 -18.48 11.86 -28.75
N ASP A 477 -19.23 11.33 -29.72
CA ASP A 477 -20.69 11.19 -29.58
C ASP A 477 -21.07 10.27 -28.40
N ASP A 478 -20.16 9.35 -28.04
CA ASP A 478 -20.24 8.39 -26.94
C ASP A 478 -19.29 8.74 -25.78
N ALA A 479 -18.98 10.02 -25.56
CA ALA A 479 -18.06 10.45 -24.52
C ALA A 479 -18.43 9.90 -23.12
N VAL A 480 -17.50 9.14 -22.52
CA VAL A 480 -17.61 8.58 -21.16
C VAL A 480 -16.78 9.33 -20.12
N VAL A 481 -15.93 10.27 -20.54
CA VAL A 481 -15.10 11.14 -19.68
C VAL A 481 -15.05 12.54 -20.31
N ILE A 482 -14.94 13.60 -19.48
CA ILE A 482 -14.69 14.98 -19.94
C ILE A 482 -13.44 15.52 -19.25
N GLY A 483 -12.52 16.06 -20.04
CA GLY A 483 -11.39 16.85 -19.54
C GLY A 483 -11.80 18.29 -19.27
N THR A 484 -12.14 18.62 -18.03
CA THR A 484 -12.50 19.99 -17.59
C THR A 484 -11.39 20.69 -16.79
N TYR A 485 -10.22 20.07 -16.72
CA TYR A 485 -9.05 20.58 -16.00
C TYR A 485 -7.96 20.91 -17.02
N SER A 486 -7.11 21.90 -16.72
CA SER A 486 -5.92 22.17 -17.54
C SER A 486 -4.95 21.00 -17.47
N ILE A 487 -4.06 20.90 -18.46
CA ILE A 487 -2.96 19.92 -18.43
C ILE A 487 -2.09 20.18 -17.19
N ASP A 488 -2.09 19.25 -16.24
CA ASP A 488 -1.35 19.30 -14.99
C ASP A 488 -0.07 18.45 -15.10
N GLN A 489 1.02 19.07 -15.54
CA GLN A 489 2.32 18.42 -15.73
C GLN A 489 3.34 18.94 -14.71
N HIS A 490 3.99 18.02 -14.02
CA HIS A 490 4.96 18.32 -12.96
C HIS A 490 6.35 17.97 -13.47
N PHE A 491 7.14 19.00 -13.79
CA PHE A 491 8.52 18.79 -14.24
C PHE A 491 9.49 19.04 -13.07
N PRO A 492 10.40 18.11 -12.75
CA PRO A 492 11.43 18.37 -11.76
C PRO A 492 12.30 19.55 -12.20
N THR A 493 12.47 20.54 -11.33
CA THR A 493 13.19 21.79 -11.63
C THR A 493 14.67 21.51 -11.93
N PRO A 494 15.23 21.94 -13.08
CA PRO A 494 16.60 21.58 -13.48
C PRO A 494 17.77 22.24 -12.72
N LYS A 495 17.54 23.06 -11.67
CA LYS A 495 18.61 23.88 -11.06
C LYS A 495 18.53 23.98 -9.54
N ILE A 496 19.27 23.12 -8.84
CA ILE A 496 20.09 23.53 -7.69
C ILE A 496 21.48 22.93 -7.90
N HIS A 497 22.47 23.80 -8.11
CA HIS A 497 23.87 23.41 -8.19
C HIS A 497 24.31 22.91 -6.80
N SER A 498 24.84 21.68 -6.76
CA SER A 498 25.25 20.92 -5.57
C SER A 498 24.09 20.46 -4.68
N PHE A 499 24.25 19.30 -4.03
CA PHE A 499 23.31 18.58 -3.15
C PHE A 499 22.41 17.52 -3.84
N SER A 500 22.93 16.28 -3.85
CA SER A 500 22.35 14.95 -4.14
C SER A 500 21.24 14.80 -5.21
N ARG A 501 21.33 13.71 -5.99
CA ARG A 501 20.33 13.26 -6.98
C ARG A 501 18.90 13.04 -6.42
N GLU A 502 18.67 13.27 -5.14
CA GLU A 502 17.47 12.86 -4.39
C GLU A 502 16.53 14.02 -4.03
N ARG A 503 16.95 15.29 -4.13
CA ARG A 503 16.08 16.43 -3.79
C ARG A 503 15.33 16.98 -5.01
N ASN A 504 14.22 16.34 -5.37
CA ASN A 504 13.09 17.01 -6.03
C ASN A 504 11.91 16.90 -5.05
N LEU A 505 11.91 17.76 -4.03
CA LEU A 505 10.97 17.66 -2.91
C LEU A 505 9.73 18.54 -3.07
N PHE A 506 9.79 19.58 -3.91
CA PHE A 506 8.73 20.58 -3.98
C PHE A 506 8.46 21.02 -5.42
N GLN A 507 7.19 20.99 -5.80
CA GLN A 507 6.68 21.78 -6.92
C GLN A 507 6.72 23.25 -6.47
N GLN A 508 7.39 24.12 -7.24
CA GLN A 508 7.18 25.56 -7.16
C GLN A 508 6.09 25.97 -8.14
#